data_AF-A0A820HHZ7-F1
#
_entry.id   AF-A0A820HHZ7-F1
#
_cell.length_a   1.000
_cell.length_b   1.000
_cell.length_c   1.000
_cell.angle_alpha   90.00
_cell.angle_beta   90.00
_cell.angle_gamma   90.00
#
_symmetry.space_group_name_H-M   'P 1'
#
loop_
_entity.id
_entity.type
_entity.pdbx_description
1 polymer ?
#
loop_
_entity_poly.entity_id
_entity_poly.type
_entity_poly.pdbx_seq_one_letter_code
_entity_poly.pdbx_strand_id
1 'polypeptide(L)'
;MSSMVRRDFGSFHSSNVEELLDLPDDCFISLSEPFPLYDYTNEDKIPFGRGMNEKYFLLDNKYIFLNHGAFGCVLRQALEYSHLFQYHIEKQPLRFYDREIFPRLVDVIRKMAKFLGCTTPKNLILVENVTFAWNSIIKSLNIDDNSHIFIMNTMYGAYKNYLKKICLETGAKLYEFSIEFPIDDINKVVDKIKLALKSNKFTYAFFDHISSQ
;
A
#
# COMPACT_ATOMS: atom_id res chain seq x y z
N MET A 1 -17.80 -31.34 5.62
CA MET A 1 -17.79 -31.62 4.17
C MET A 1 -16.75 -30.69 3.56
N SER A 2 -15.67 -31.25 3.02
CA SER A 2 -14.56 -30.49 2.43
C SER A 2 -15.08 -29.67 1.26
N SER A 3 -15.11 -28.34 1.38
CA SER A 3 -15.23 -27.45 0.22
C SER A 3 -13.89 -27.51 -0.50
N MET A 4 -13.72 -28.53 -1.34
CA MET A 4 -12.61 -28.59 -2.29
C MET A 4 -12.68 -27.32 -3.13
N VAL A 5 -11.71 -26.43 -2.87
CA VAL A 5 -11.29 -25.34 -3.74
C VAL A 5 -11.40 -25.84 -5.18
N ARG A 6 -12.26 -25.20 -5.97
CA ARG A 6 -12.63 -25.65 -7.31
C ARG A 6 -11.35 -25.69 -8.15
N ARG A 7 -11.03 -26.85 -8.72
CA ARG A 7 -9.86 -26.97 -9.60
C ARG A 7 -10.17 -26.20 -10.87
N ASP A 8 -9.48 -25.08 -11.06
CA ASP A 8 -9.73 -24.19 -12.20
C ASP A 8 -9.23 -24.83 -13.51
N PHE A 9 -9.91 -24.56 -14.62
CA PHE A 9 -9.46 -25.00 -15.94
C PHE A 9 -8.39 -24.02 -16.45
N GLY A 10 -7.12 -24.28 -16.13
CA GLY A 10 -5.99 -23.45 -16.55
C GLY A 10 -4.64 -24.09 -16.24
N SER A 11 -3.55 -23.37 -16.53
CA SER A 11 -2.17 -23.81 -16.24
C SER A 11 -1.81 -23.83 -14.74
N PHE A 12 -2.72 -23.39 -13.86
CA PHE A 12 -2.54 -23.32 -12.41
C PHE A 12 -3.44 -24.32 -11.68
N HIS A 13 -2.91 -24.95 -10.63
CA HIS A 13 -3.62 -25.90 -9.78
C HIS A 13 -4.44 -25.21 -8.69
N SER A 14 -4.03 -24.04 -8.22
CA SER A 14 -4.77 -23.26 -7.21
C SER A 14 -5.88 -22.41 -7.84
N SER A 15 -7.03 -22.30 -7.16
CA SER A 15 -8.02 -21.25 -7.39
C SER A 15 -7.37 -19.87 -7.48
N ASN A 16 -7.98 -18.99 -8.27
CA ASN A 16 -7.56 -17.60 -8.35
C ASN A 16 -7.68 -16.90 -6.97
N VAL A 17 -7.03 -15.74 -6.84
CA VAL A 17 -6.94 -14.97 -5.59
C VAL A 17 -8.32 -14.57 -5.06
N GLU A 18 -9.28 -14.25 -5.94
CA GLU A 18 -10.61 -13.75 -5.56
C GLU A 18 -11.44 -14.84 -4.88
N GLU A 19 -11.48 -16.05 -5.44
CA GLU A 19 -12.16 -17.20 -4.82
C GLU A 19 -11.59 -17.50 -3.43
N LEU A 20 -10.27 -17.44 -3.27
CA LEU A 20 -9.62 -17.68 -1.99
C LEU A 20 -9.89 -16.56 -0.97
N LEU A 21 -10.08 -15.31 -1.42
CA LEU A 21 -10.46 -14.20 -0.54
C LEU A 21 -11.91 -14.29 -0.07
N ASP A 22 -12.81 -14.85 -0.87
CA ASP A 22 -14.22 -15.03 -0.51
C ASP A 22 -14.47 -16.19 0.46
N LEU A 23 -13.48 -17.07 0.70
CA LEU A 23 -13.61 -18.14 1.70
C LEU A 23 -13.79 -17.55 3.11
N PRO A 24 -14.69 -18.10 3.94
CA PRO A 24 -14.73 -17.81 5.37
C PRO A 24 -13.37 -18.02 6.05
N ASP A 25 -13.11 -17.32 7.16
CA ASP A 25 -11.83 -17.39 7.88
C ASP A 25 -11.50 -18.79 8.41
N ASP A 26 -12.50 -19.57 8.82
CA ASP A 26 -12.36 -20.95 9.26
C ASP A 26 -12.14 -21.95 8.10
N CYS A 27 -12.43 -21.54 6.87
CA CYS A 27 -12.30 -22.35 5.67
C CYS A 27 -10.98 -22.11 4.92
N PHE A 28 -10.34 -20.95 5.11
CA PHE A 28 -9.06 -20.65 4.50
C PHE A 28 -7.91 -21.24 5.32
N ILE A 29 -7.19 -22.19 4.73
CA ILE A 29 -6.02 -22.81 5.36
C ILE A 29 -4.77 -22.13 4.79
N SER A 30 -4.07 -21.39 5.65
CA SER A 30 -2.76 -20.82 5.33
C SER A 30 -1.73 -21.93 5.13
N LEU A 31 -0.83 -21.76 4.16
CA LEU A 31 0.27 -22.70 3.97
C LEU A 31 1.24 -22.61 5.15
N SER A 32 1.82 -23.74 5.53
CA SER A 32 2.91 -23.73 6.51
C SER A 32 4.05 -22.82 6.02
N GLU A 33 4.64 -22.07 6.95
CA GLU A 33 5.81 -21.27 6.62
C GLU A 33 6.96 -22.19 6.19
N PRO A 34 7.60 -21.91 5.04
CA PRO A 34 8.69 -22.75 4.54
C PRO A 34 9.98 -22.56 5.34
N PHE A 35 10.07 -21.48 6.13
CA PHE A 35 11.21 -21.13 6.96
C PHE A 35 10.74 -20.68 8.36
N PRO A 36 11.59 -20.80 9.40
CA PRO A 36 11.28 -20.23 10.70
C PRO A 36 11.04 -18.71 10.62
N LEU A 37 9.98 -18.24 11.27
CA LEU A 37 9.74 -16.82 11.46
C LEU A 37 10.65 -16.28 12.57
N TYR A 38 11.07 -15.03 12.42
CA TYR A 38 11.76 -14.34 13.49
C TYR A 38 10.77 -13.99 14.61
N ASP A 39 11.08 -14.41 15.84
CA ASP A 39 10.27 -14.14 17.01
C ASP A 39 10.65 -12.79 17.63
N TYR A 40 9.88 -11.76 17.30
CA TYR A 40 10.05 -10.41 17.87
C TYR A 40 9.54 -10.28 19.32
N THR A 41 8.93 -11.33 19.89
CA THR A 41 8.27 -11.27 21.22
C THR A 41 9.13 -11.84 22.36
N ASN A 42 10.13 -12.65 22.03
CA ASN A 42 10.94 -13.42 22.99
C ASN A 42 12.38 -12.92 23.12
N GLU A 43 12.66 -11.70 22.67
CA GLU A 43 13.97 -11.07 22.82
C GLU A 43 14.00 -10.10 24.01
N ASP A 44 15.19 -9.88 24.58
CA ASP A 44 15.46 -8.77 25.48
C ASP A 44 14.89 -7.50 24.84
N LYS A 45 13.95 -6.84 25.54
CA LYS A 45 13.28 -5.63 25.07
C LYS A 45 14.31 -4.52 24.95
N ILE A 46 14.98 -4.45 23.81
CA ILE A 46 15.91 -3.37 23.51
C ILE A 46 15.09 -2.09 23.40
N PRO A 47 15.42 -1.04 24.17
CA PRO A 47 14.69 0.21 24.09
C PRO A 47 14.84 0.83 22.70
N PHE A 48 13.86 1.63 22.30
CA PHE A 48 13.99 2.46 21.10
C PHE A 48 15.26 3.32 21.17
N GLY A 49 15.93 3.48 20.03
CA GLY A 49 17.14 4.28 19.92
C GLY A 49 18.26 3.57 19.16
N ARG A 50 19.51 3.97 19.43
CA ARG A 50 20.70 3.51 18.69
C ARG A 50 20.89 2.00 18.73
N GLY A 51 20.70 1.36 19.89
CA GLY A 51 20.85 -0.10 20.01
C GLY A 51 19.86 -0.88 19.14
N MET A 52 18.63 -0.37 18.98
CA MET A 52 17.64 -0.97 18.08
C MET A 52 18.06 -0.79 16.61
N ASN A 53 18.60 0.38 16.25
CA ASN A 53 19.13 0.62 14.90
C ASN A 53 20.25 -0.39 14.57
N GLU A 54 21.25 -0.50 15.43
CA GLU A 54 22.41 -1.38 15.22
C GLU A 54 22.03 -2.86 15.12
N LYS A 55 21.04 -3.31 15.90
CA LYS A 55 20.59 -4.71 15.89
C LYS A 55 19.73 -5.04 14.66
N TYR A 56 18.70 -4.23 14.40
CA TYR A 56 17.64 -4.62 13.46
C TYR A 56 17.77 -3.98 12.09
N PHE A 57 18.67 -3.03 11.88
CA PHE A 57 18.85 -2.39 10.58
C PHE A 57 20.26 -2.66 10.04
N LEU A 58 20.41 -2.48 8.73
CA LEU A 58 21.69 -2.56 8.01
C LEU A 58 22.21 -1.17 7.62
N LEU A 59 21.81 -0.14 8.36
CA LEU A 59 22.22 1.23 8.10
C LEU A 59 23.74 1.38 8.34
N ASP A 60 24.39 2.15 7.47
CA ASP A 60 25.82 2.47 7.62
C ASP A 60 26.03 3.31 8.88
N ASN A 61 26.78 2.76 9.84
CA ASN A 61 27.03 3.39 11.14
C ASN A 61 27.88 4.66 11.06
N LYS A 62 28.48 4.97 9.90
CA LYS A 62 29.17 6.23 9.64
C LYS A 62 28.21 7.41 9.48
N TYR A 63 26.94 7.15 9.18
CA TYR A 63 25.95 8.18 8.88
C TYR A 63 24.74 8.09 9.82
N ILE A 64 24.14 9.23 10.12
CA ILE A 64 22.86 9.30 10.81
C ILE A 64 21.77 9.41 9.76
N PHE A 65 21.00 8.35 9.56
CA PHE A 65 19.92 8.33 8.59
C PHE A 65 18.67 9.04 9.14
N LEU A 66 18.56 10.34 8.88
CA LEU A 66 17.47 11.19 9.38
C LEU A 66 16.21 11.14 8.52
N ASN A 67 16.33 10.80 7.23
CA ASN A 67 15.23 10.89 6.27
C ASN A 67 14.62 9.52 5.93
N HIS A 68 14.14 8.80 6.95
CA HIS A 68 13.49 7.50 6.75
C HIS A 68 12.19 7.62 5.94
N GLY A 69 11.52 8.77 5.97
CA GLY A 69 10.26 9.01 5.23
C GLY A 69 10.40 9.05 3.70
N ALA A 70 11.60 9.25 3.16
CA ALA A 70 11.80 9.32 1.71
C ALA A 70 11.85 7.94 1.03
N PHE A 71 12.67 7.03 1.55
CA PHE A 71 12.90 5.71 0.94
C PHE A 71 12.67 4.54 1.92
N GLY A 72 12.66 4.83 3.22
CA GLY A 72 12.63 3.81 4.27
C GLY A 72 13.88 2.94 4.33
N CYS A 73 13.84 1.97 5.22
CA CYS A 73 14.65 0.75 5.16
C CYS A 73 13.93 -0.37 5.90
N VAL A 74 14.17 -1.61 5.48
CA VAL A 74 13.55 -2.79 6.11
C VAL A 74 14.38 -3.27 7.29
N LEU A 75 13.73 -4.03 8.19
CA LEU A 75 14.45 -4.78 9.21
C LEU A 75 15.35 -5.83 8.54
N ARG A 76 16.53 -6.07 9.11
CA ARG A 76 17.51 -7.08 8.67
C ARG A 76 16.85 -8.44 8.51
N GLN A 77 16.06 -8.85 9.48
CA GLN A 77 15.33 -10.11 9.51
C GLN A 77 14.32 -10.23 8.37
N ALA A 78 13.63 -9.13 8.03
CA ALA A 78 12.70 -9.11 6.90
C ALA A 78 13.43 -9.22 5.56
N LEU A 79 14.60 -8.58 5.42
CA LEU A 79 15.46 -8.73 4.25
C LEU A 79 15.97 -10.17 4.10
N GLU A 80 16.47 -10.77 5.18
CA GLU A 80 16.92 -12.16 5.21
C GLU A 80 15.79 -13.12 4.83
N TYR A 81 14.59 -12.91 5.36
CA TYR A 81 13.42 -13.71 5.01
C TYR A 81 13.03 -13.57 3.52
N SER A 82 13.15 -12.37 2.95
CA SER A 82 12.96 -12.14 1.52
C SER A 82 13.97 -12.93 0.68
N HIS A 83 15.25 -12.94 1.07
CA HIS A 83 16.26 -13.75 0.40
C HIS A 83 15.95 -15.25 0.47
N LEU A 84 15.50 -15.77 1.62
CA LEU A 84 15.10 -17.17 1.75
C LEU A 84 13.98 -17.53 0.76
N PHE A 85 13.00 -16.65 0.58
CA PHE A 85 11.96 -16.83 -0.44
C PHE A 85 12.50 -16.83 -1.86
N GLN A 86 13.48 -15.98 -2.19
CA GLN A 86 14.11 -16.02 -3.52
C GLN A 86 14.74 -17.40 -3.79
N TYR A 87 15.51 -17.95 -2.84
CA TYR A 87 16.04 -19.31 -2.97
C TYR A 87 14.95 -20.40 -3.01
N HIS A 88 13.84 -20.21 -2.29
CA HIS A 88 12.69 -21.13 -2.31
C HIS A 88 12.08 -21.25 -3.69
N ILE A 89 11.86 -20.09 -4.33
CA ILE A 89 11.27 -19.97 -5.65
C ILE A 89 12.16 -20.70 -6.66
N GLU A 90 13.46 -20.43 -6.65
CA GLU A 90 14.40 -21.03 -7.62
C GLU A 90 14.58 -22.54 -7.45
N LYS A 91 14.40 -23.09 -6.24
CA LYS A 91 14.50 -24.55 -6.03
C LYS A 91 13.39 -25.34 -6.74
N GLN A 92 12.21 -24.76 -6.89
CA GLN A 92 11.06 -25.42 -7.51
C GLN A 92 10.03 -24.36 -7.98
N PRO A 93 10.32 -23.63 -9.08
CA PRO A 93 9.52 -22.48 -9.48
C PRO A 93 8.11 -22.88 -9.89
N LEU A 94 7.95 -24.03 -10.55
CA LEU A 94 6.64 -24.53 -10.96
C LEU A 94 5.71 -24.68 -9.76
N ARG A 95 6.13 -25.39 -8.70
CA ARG A 95 5.34 -25.58 -7.46
C ARG A 95 5.02 -24.25 -6.80
N PHE A 96 5.99 -23.34 -6.74
CA PHE A 96 5.76 -22.05 -6.12
C PHE A 96 4.68 -21.26 -6.84
N TYR A 97 4.83 -21.05 -8.15
CA TYR A 97 3.87 -20.27 -8.93
C TYR A 97 2.54 -21.01 -9.13
N ASP A 98 2.55 -22.34 -9.29
CA ASP A 98 1.35 -23.17 -9.52
C ASP A 98 0.47 -23.34 -8.26
N ARG A 99 1.09 -23.38 -7.07
CA ARG A 99 0.42 -23.87 -5.86
C ARG A 99 0.61 -23.02 -4.61
N GLU A 100 1.69 -22.25 -4.53
CA GLU A 100 2.04 -21.55 -3.29
C GLU A 100 1.70 -20.05 -3.34
N ILE A 101 1.90 -19.40 -4.48
CA ILE A 101 1.84 -17.94 -4.56
C ILE A 101 0.46 -17.37 -4.20
N PHE A 102 -0.64 -17.91 -4.73
CA PHE A 102 -1.97 -17.36 -4.46
C PHE A 102 -2.41 -17.55 -3.01
N PRO A 103 -2.32 -18.75 -2.39
CA PRO A 103 -2.59 -18.89 -0.96
C PRO A 103 -1.73 -17.98 -0.10
N ARG A 104 -0.44 -17.80 -0.43
CA ARG A 104 0.45 -16.88 0.32
C ARG A 104 0.03 -15.41 0.16
N LEU A 105 -0.33 -14.98 -1.05
CA LEU A 105 -0.81 -13.61 -1.28
C LEU A 105 -2.12 -13.35 -0.52
N VAL A 106 -3.05 -14.31 -0.53
CA VAL A 106 -4.31 -14.20 0.21
C VAL A 106 -4.07 -14.10 1.71
N ASP A 107 -3.13 -14.89 2.25
CA ASP A 107 -2.74 -14.82 3.65
C ASP A 107 -2.17 -13.43 4.01
N VAL A 108 -1.30 -12.86 3.16
CA VAL A 108 -0.80 -11.49 3.34
C VAL A 108 -1.93 -10.46 3.27
N ILE A 109 -2.83 -10.55 2.30
CA ILE A 109 -3.96 -9.63 2.13
C ILE A 109 -4.89 -9.69 3.35
N ARG A 110 -5.24 -10.89 3.85
CA ARG A 110 -6.08 -11.05 5.04
C ARG A 110 -5.42 -10.49 6.30
N LYS A 111 -4.13 -10.76 6.51
CA LYS A 111 -3.35 -10.19 7.62
C LYS A 111 -3.30 -8.66 7.54
N MET A 112 -3.07 -8.10 6.35
CA MET A 112 -3.06 -6.66 6.11
C MET A 112 -4.44 -6.03 6.31
N ALA A 113 -5.50 -6.70 5.85
CA ALA A 113 -6.88 -6.26 6.06
C ALA A 113 -7.20 -6.13 7.55
N LYS A 114 -6.87 -7.16 8.33
CA LYS A 114 -7.04 -7.14 9.79
C LYS A 114 -6.23 -6.01 10.44
N PHE A 115 -4.98 -5.82 10.03
CA PHE A 115 -4.14 -4.74 10.56
C PHE A 115 -4.71 -3.34 10.26
N LEU A 116 -5.23 -3.14 9.05
CA LEU A 116 -5.84 -1.87 8.63
C LEU A 116 -7.29 -1.67 9.10
N GLY A 117 -7.91 -2.67 9.74
CA GLY A 117 -9.33 -2.63 10.09
C GLY A 117 -10.27 -2.72 8.88
N CYS A 118 -9.80 -3.24 7.75
CA CYS A 118 -10.63 -3.48 6.57
C CYS A 118 -11.45 -4.76 6.75
N THR A 119 -12.78 -4.64 6.80
CA THR A 119 -13.69 -5.79 7.00
C THR A 119 -13.80 -6.71 5.79
N THR A 120 -13.41 -6.23 4.61
CA THR A 120 -13.58 -6.92 3.34
C THR A 120 -12.20 -7.05 2.66
N PRO A 121 -11.46 -8.16 2.88
CA PRO A 121 -10.10 -8.32 2.37
C PRO A 121 -9.95 -8.11 0.87
N LYS A 122 -10.96 -8.45 0.06
CA LYS A 122 -10.96 -8.20 -1.39
C LYS A 122 -10.97 -6.71 -1.81
N ASN A 123 -11.22 -5.79 -0.88
CA ASN A 123 -11.06 -4.36 -1.12
C ASN A 123 -9.59 -3.90 -1.01
N LEU A 124 -8.66 -4.82 -0.70
CA LEU A 124 -7.22 -4.55 -0.64
C LEU A 124 -6.51 -5.30 -1.76
N ILE A 125 -5.64 -4.57 -2.45
CA ILE A 125 -4.79 -5.10 -3.53
C ILE A 125 -3.35 -4.72 -3.21
N LEU A 126 -2.43 -5.65 -3.43
CA LEU A 126 -1.00 -5.40 -3.31
C LEU A 126 -0.48 -4.88 -4.66
N VAL A 127 0.25 -3.77 -4.62
CA VAL A 127 0.86 -3.12 -5.78
C VAL A 127 2.28 -2.72 -5.45
N GLU A 128 3.09 -2.46 -6.48
CA GLU A 128 4.52 -2.28 -6.36
C GLU A 128 4.90 -1.03 -5.56
N ASN A 129 4.16 0.07 -5.72
CA ASN A 129 4.38 1.32 -5.02
C ASN A 129 3.19 2.29 -5.16
N VAL A 130 3.25 3.40 -4.42
CA VAL A 130 2.20 4.44 -4.42
C VAL A 130 2.05 5.11 -5.79
N THR A 131 3.14 5.27 -6.55
CA THR A 131 3.06 5.89 -7.89
C THR A 131 2.33 4.98 -8.87
N PHE A 132 2.53 3.66 -8.82
CA PHE A 132 1.76 2.69 -9.60
C PHE A 132 0.28 2.75 -9.21
N ALA A 133 -0.02 2.70 -7.90
CA ALA A 133 -1.38 2.81 -7.38
C ALA A 133 -2.08 4.08 -7.88
N TRP A 134 -1.41 5.22 -7.75
CA TRP A 134 -1.90 6.54 -8.18
C TRP A 134 -2.21 6.55 -9.68
N ASN A 135 -1.28 6.11 -10.53
CA ASN A 135 -1.49 6.10 -11.97
C ASN A 135 -2.65 5.19 -12.37
N SER A 136 -2.76 4.02 -11.75
CA SER A 136 -3.86 3.07 -11.99
C SER A 136 -5.21 3.67 -11.62
N ILE A 137 -5.32 4.34 -10.47
CA ILE A 137 -6.54 5.05 -10.05
C ILE A 137 -6.89 6.14 -11.06
N ILE A 138 -5.97 7.08 -11.34
CA ILE A 138 -6.26 8.22 -12.23
C ILE A 138 -6.67 7.75 -13.64
N LYS A 139 -6.03 6.71 -14.19
CA LYS A 139 -6.39 6.15 -15.52
C LYS A 139 -7.75 5.45 -15.52
N SER A 140 -8.23 4.98 -14.38
CA SER A 140 -9.55 4.35 -14.25
C SER A 140 -10.70 5.36 -14.15
N LEU A 141 -10.41 6.63 -13.84
CA LEU A 141 -11.40 7.67 -13.71
C LEU A 141 -11.79 8.23 -15.08
N ASN A 142 -13.08 8.49 -15.28
CA ASN A 142 -13.58 9.19 -16.47
C ASN A 142 -13.39 10.71 -16.28
N ILE A 143 -12.18 11.20 -16.55
CA ILE A 143 -11.85 12.62 -16.49
C ILE A 143 -12.03 13.23 -17.89
N ASP A 144 -12.99 14.14 -18.02
CA ASP A 144 -13.37 14.83 -19.24
C ASP A 144 -13.42 16.37 -19.05
N ASP A 145 -13.84 17.11 -20.07
CA ASP A 145 -13.93 18.57 -20.06
C ASP A 145 -14.97 19.14 -19.06
N ASN A 146 -15.86 18.29 -18.55
CA ASN A 146 -16.83 18.65 -17.51
C ASN A 146 -16.29 18.38 -16.09
N SER A 147 -15.15 17.70 -15.99
CA SER A 147 -14.58 17.29 -14.72
C SER A 147 -13.86 18.44 -14.00
N HIS A 148 -14.18 18.61 -12.71
CA HIS A 148 -13.53 19.58 -11.83
C HIS A 148 -12.81 18.83 -10.71
N ILE A 149 -11.50 19.05 -10.56
CA ILE A 149 -10.63 18.32 -9.66
C ILE A 149 -10.14 19.24 -8.54
N PHE A 150 -10.35 18.86 -7.28
CA PHE A 150 -9.82 19.56 -6.11
C PHE A 150 -8.55 18.88 -5.59
N ILE A 151 -7.48 19.67 -5.39
CA ILE A 151 -6.26 19.25 -4.71
C ILE A 151 -5.81 20.32 -3.73
N MET A 152 -4.88 19.98 -2.82
CA MET A 152 -4.20 20.95 -1.96
C MET A 152 -2.80 21.27 -2.52
N ASN A 153 -2.30 22.46 -2.26
CA ASN A 153 -0.94 22.88 -2.65
C ASN A 153 0.16 22.01 -2.01
N THR A 154 -0.14 21.32 -0.91
CA THR A 154 0.73 20.36 -0.21
C THR A 154 0.86 19.02 -0.90
N MET A 155 0.04 18.73 -1.93
CA MET A 155 0.10 17.47 -2.66
C MET A 155 1.49 17.21 -3.24
N TYR A 156 1.93 15.94 -3.18
CA TYR A 156 3.19 15.49 -3.78
C TYR A 156 3.35 15.99 -5.23
N GLY A 157 4.47 16.65 -5.50
CA GLY A 157 4.67 17.43 -6.73
C GLY A 157 4.50 16.62 -8.02
N ALA A 158 4.94 15.35 -8.04
CA ALA A 158 4.76 14.49 -9.21
C ALA A 158 3.29 14.23 -9.53
N TYR A 159 2.44 14.10 -8.51
CA TYR A 159 1.01 13.87 -8.66
C TYR A 159 0.28 15.13 -9.13
N LYS A 160 0.68 16.30 -8.62
CA LYS A 160 0.20 17.61 -9.13
C LYS A 160 0.52 17.77 -10.61
N ASN A 161 1.76 17.49 -11.01
CA ASN A 161 2.18 17.62 -12.41
C ASN A 161 1.43 16.64 -13.32
N TYR A 162 1.20 15.41 -12.85
CA TYR A 162 0.43 14.44 -13.59
C TYR A 162 -1.03 14.88 -13.79
N LEU A 163 -1.71 15.39 -12.75
CA LEU A 163 -3.06 15.94 -12.87
C LEU A 163 -3.12 17.16 -13.81
N LYS A 164 -2.13 18.05 -13.74
CA LYS A 164 -2.03 19.20 -14.68
C LYS A 164 -1.94 18.73 -16.13
N LYS A 165 -1.14 17.68 -16.39
CA LYS A 165 -1.05 17.07 -17.72
C LYS A 165 -2.40 16.49 -18.16
N ILE A 166 -3.08 15.72 -17.30
CA ILE A 166 -4.40 15.15 -17.62
C ILE A 166 -5.41 16.27 -17.93
N CYS A 167 -5.47 17.32 -17.12
CA CYS A 167 -6.35 18.47 -17.36
C CYS A 167 -6.06 19.19 -18.69
N LEU A 168 -4.78 19.30 -19.07
CA LEU A 168 -4.40 19.87 -20.37
C LEU A 168 -4.88 18.99 -21.54
N GLU A 169 -4.83 17.67 -21.40
CA GLU A 169 -5.22 16.72 -22.43
C GLU A 169 -6.74 16.55 -22.56
N THR A 170 -7.48 16.62 -21.46
CA THR A 170 -8.93 16.35 -21.42
C THR A 170 -9.81 17.60 -21.40
N GLY A 171 -9.24 18.77 -21.09
CA GLY A 171 -9.99 20.00 -20.84
C GLY A 171 -10.57 20.12 -19.42
N ALA A 172 -10.33 19.14 -18.56
CA ALA A 172 -10.76 19.18 -17.15
C ALA A 172 -10.14 20.37 -16.41
N LYS A 173 -10.80 20.84 -15.34
CA LYS A 173 -10.30 21.97 -14.53
C LYS A 173 -9.70 21.49 -13.23
N LEU A 174 -8.46 21.92 -12.95
CA LEU A 174 -7.78 21.67 -11.69
C LEU A 174 -7.90 22.89 -10.77
N TYR A 175 -8.35 22.67 -9.54
CA TYR A 175 -8.42 23.65 -8.48
C TYR A 175 -7.43 23.28 -7.37
N GLU A 176 -6.42 24.13 -7.18
CA GLU A 176 -5.41 23.97 -6.13
C GLU A 176 -5.76 24.88 -4.94
N PHE A 177 -6.14 24.27 -3.81
CA PHE A 177 -6.42 24.96 -2.57
C PHE A 177 -5.12 25.23 -1.81
N SER A 178 -4.84 26.50 -1.51
CA SER A 178 -3.62 26.89 -0.80
C SER A 178 -3.78 26.73 0.71
N ILE A 179 -2.92 25.92 1.32
CA ILE A 179 -2.66 25.89 2.76
C ILE A 179 -1.36 26.65 3.00
N GLU A 180 -1.43 27.65 3.87
CA GLU A 180 -0.28 28.44 4.30
C GLU A 180 0.20 27.96 5.67
N PHE A 181 1.53 27.84 5.82
CA PHE A 181 2.18 27.43 7.06
C PHE A 181 2.89 28.63 7.73
N PRO A 182 3.01 28.62 9.07
CA PRO A 182 2.49 27.63 10.01
C PRO A 182 0.95 27.71 10.13
N ILE A 183 0.32 26.58 10.47
CA ILE A 183 -1.12 26.53 10.72
C ILE A 183 -1.37 26.89 12.18
N ASP A 184 -1.98 28.06 12.42
CA ASP A 184 -2.31 28.51 13.78
C ASP A 184 -3.53 27.78 14.38
N ASP A 185 -4.51 27.43 13.55
CA ASP A 185 -5.75 26.76 13.96
C ASP A 185 -6.25 25.81 12.87
N ILE A 186 -6.20 24.51 13.18
CA ILE A 186 -6.59 23.44 12.25
C ILE A 186 -8.08 23.52 11.88
N ASN A 187 -8.94 23.98 12.79
CA ASN A 187 -10.39 24.05 12.52
C ASN A 187 -10.67 25.10 11.45
N LYS A 188 -9.95 26.22 11.45
CA LYS A 188 -10.05 27.24 10.39
C LYS A 188 -9.65 26.70 9.03
N VAL A 189 -8.61 25.86 8.95
CA VAL A 189 -8.21 25.22 7.69
C VAL A 189 -9.30 24.27 7.21
N VAL A 190 -9.81 23.41 8.09
CA VAL A 190 -10.89 22.47 7.77
C VAL A 190 -12.15 23.21 7.31
N ASP A 191 -12.54 24.30 7.97
CA ASP A 191 -13.73 25.07 7.60
C ASP A 191 -13.56 25.79 6.26
N LYS A 192 -12.37 26.31 5.95
CA LYS A 192 -12.07 26.86 4.62
C LYS A 192 -12.14 25.79 3.53
N ILE A 193 -11.62 24.59 3.77
CA ILE A 193 -11.73 23.46 2.82
C ILE A 193 -13.20 23.09 2.60
N LYS A 194 -13.98 22.94 3.68
CA LYS A 194 -15.42 22.66 3.60
C LYS A 194 -16.16 23.73 2.80
N LEU A 195 -15.83 25.02 3.01
CA LEU A 195 -16.43 26.11 2.27
C LEU A 195 -16.07 26.04 0.78
N ALA A 196 -14.79 25.82 0.44
CA ALA A 196 -14.34 25.69 -0.95
C ALA A 196 -15.05 24.54 -1.68
N LEU A 197 -15.20 23.38 -1.02
CA LEU A 197 -15.90 22.21 -1.54
C LEU A 197 -17.41 22.43 -1.70
N LYS A 198 -18.04 23.30 -0.90
CA LYS A 198 -19.47 23.65 -1.02
C LYS A 198 -19.73 24.68 -2.13
N SER A 199 -18.80 25.61 -2.35
CA SER A 199 -18.95 26.69 -3.32
C SER A 199 -18.82 26.25 -4.77
N ASN A 200 -18.29 25.06 -5.03
CA ASN A 200 -18.06 24.54 -6.37
C ASN A 200 -18.50 23.08 -6.46
N LYS A 201 -18.87 22.63 -7.67
CA LYS A 201 -19.15 21.22 -7.93
C LYS A 201 -17.88 20.53 -8.40
N PHE A 202 -17.21 19.81 -7.50
CA PHE A 202 -16.06 18.98 -7.83
C PHE A 202 -16.50 17.55 -8.19
N THR A 203 -15.91 17.01 -9.25
CA THR A 203 -16.06 15.59 -9.65
C THR A 203 -15.15 14.70 -8.84
N TYR A 204 -13.91 15.15 -8.61
CA TYR A 204 -12.89 14.42 -7.87
C TYR A 204 -12.20 15.33 -6.86
N ALA A 205 -11.82 14.79 -5.70
CA ALA A 205 -11.03 15.49 -4.71
C ALA A 205 -9.97 14.53 -4.15
N PHE A 206 -8.72 14.98 -4.14
CA PHE A 206 -7.58 14.18 -3.68
C PHE A 206 -6.96 14.82 -2.46
N PHE A 207 -6.82 14.02 -1.39
CA PHE A 207 -6.27 14.44 -0.11
C PHE A 207 -5.11 13.53 0.28
N ASP A 208 -4.03 14.13 0.77
CA ASP A 208 -2.94 13.40 1.39
C ASP A 208 -3.28 13.12 2.85
N HIS A 209 -2.95 11.93 3.34
CA HIS A 209 -3.05 11.61 4.76
C HIS A 209 -1.91 12.28 5.55
N ILE A 210 -0.70 12.21 5.01
CA ILE A 210 0.50 12.93 5.47
C ILE A 210 1.15 13.54 4.23
N SER A 211 1.30 14.87 4.22
CA SER A 211 1.82 15.59 3.06
C SER A 211 3.34 15.61 3.00
N SER A 212 3.91 15.76 1.81
CA SER A 212 5.36 15.69 1.54
C SER A 212 6.11 17.03 1.58
N GLN A 213 5.63 18.03 2.32
CA GLN A 213 6.33 19.33 2.46
C GLN A 213 7.54 19.25 3.39
#